data_AF-A0A4V5TUP7-F1
#
_entry.id   AF-A0A4V5TUP7-F1
#
_cell.length_a   1.000
_cell.length_b   1.000
_cell.length_c   1.000
_cell.angle_alpha   90.00
_cell.angle_beta   90.00
_cell.angle_gamma   90.00
#
_symmetry.space_group_name_H-M   'P 1'
#
loop_
_entity.id
_entity.type
_entity.pdbx_description
1 polymer ?
#
loop_
_entity_poly.entity_id
_entity_poly.type
_entity_poly.pdbx_seq_one_letter_code
_entity_poly.pdbx_strand_id
1 'polypeptide(L)' 'MQSTEAHMKEKQRREKIEIIFSHRVKGENFFHGSSYQWKNIVYQNYNRIQQKELEIEQLISKMEKEG' A
#
# COMPACT_ATOMS: atom_id res chain seq x y z
N MET A 1 -5.56 -25.28 19.13
CA MET A 1 -5.91 -23.88 19.48
C MET A 1 -5.07 -22.83 18.74
N GLN A 2 -3.80 -23.08 18.37
CA GLN A 2 -2.96 -22.09 17.65
C GLN A 2 -3.46 -21.67 16.25
N SER A 3 -4.19 -22.52 15.51
CA SER A 3 -4.62 -22.17 14.14
C SER A 3 -5.76 -21.14 14.11
N THR A 4 -6.64 -21.13 15.13
CA THR A 4 -7.76 -20.21 15.19
C THR A 4 -7.30 -18.77 15.44
N GLU A 5 -6.33 -18.58 16.34
CA GLU A 5 -5.76 -17.26 16.62
C GLU A 5 -4.97 -16.71 15.43
N ALA A 6 -4.17 -17.55 14.77
CA ALA A 6 -3.43 -17.15 13.57
C ALA A 6 -4.40 -16.76 12.43
N HIS A 7 -5.49 -17.51 12.25
CA HIS A 7 -6.50 -17.21 11.25
C HIS A 7 -7.25 -15.90 11.56
N MET A 8 -7.60 -15.66 12.82
CA MET A 8 -8.22 -14.40 13.25
C MET A 8 -7.30 -13.19 13.05
N LYS A 9 -6.00 -13.32 13.34
CA LYS A 9 -5.00 -12.27 13.07
C LYS A 9 -4.86 -11.97 11.59
N GLU A 10 -4.80 -12.99 10.73
CA GLU A 10 -4.72 -12.80 9.28
C GLU A 10 -5.99 -12.14 8.72
N LYS A 11 -7.17 -12.54 9.21
CA LYS A 11 -8.43 -11.90 8.84
C LYS A 11 -8.45 -10.41 9.18
N GLN A 12 -8.09 -10.06 10.43
CA GLN A 12 -7.99 -8.66 10.87
C GLN A 12 -6.96 -7.87 10.05
N ARG A 13 -5.84 -8.49 9.67
CA ARG A 13 -4.83 -7.87 8.82
C ARG A 13 -5.40 -7.53 7.44
N ARG A 14 -6.12 -8.46 6.81
CA ARG A 14 -6.77 -8.23 5.52
C ARG A 14 -7.81 -7.13 5.57
N GLU A 15 -8.66 -7.12 6.60
CA GLU A 15 -9.67 -6.07 6.79
C GLU A 15 -9.03 -4.68 6.93
N LYS A 16 -7.92 -4.57 7.67
CA LYS A 16 -7.18 -3.29 7.76
C LYS A 16 -6.61 -2.86 6.42
N ILE A 17 -6.08 -3.78 5.62
CA ILE A 17 -5.57 -3.50 4.28
C ILE A 17 -6.71 -3.02 3.37
N GLU A 18 -7.85 -3.70 3.37
CA GLU A 18 -9.04 -3.29 2.61
C GLU A 18 -9.51 -1.86 2.96
N ILE A 19 -9.51 -1.50 4.25
CA ILE A 19 -9.84 -0.14 4.69
C ILE A 19 -8.85 0.89 4.13
N ILE A 20 -7.54 0.59 4.16
CA ILE A 20 -6.50 1.46 3.61
C ILE A 20 -6.68 1.63 2.09
N PHE A 21 -6.94 0.53 1.40
CA PHE A 21 -7.02 0.52 -0.07
C PHE A 21 -8.32 1.16 -0.59
N SER A 22 -9.43 1.05 0.15
CA SER A 22 -10.70 1.70 -0.17
C SER A 22 -10.74 3.19 0.17
N HIS A 23 -9.82 3.68 1.00
CA HIS A 23 -9.75 5.10 1.35
C HIS A 23 -9.35 5.96 0.15
N ARG A 24 -10.20 6.91 -0.25
CA ARG A 24 -9.88 7.86 -1.34
C ARG A 24 -8.92 8.93 -0.84
N VAL A 25 -7.78 9.05 -1.53
CA VAL A 25 -6.78 10.08 -1.24
C VAL A 25 -7.02 11.27 -2.16
N LYS A 26 -7.05 12.48 -1.59
CA LYS A 26 -7.17 13.70 -2.40
C LYS A 26 -6.00 13.79 -3.38
N GLY A 27 -6.31 14.01 -4.64
CA GLY A 27 -5.30 14.04 -5.70
C GLY A 27 -4.97 12.66 -6.29
N GLU A 28 -5.69 11.59 -5.93
CA GLU A 28 -5.49 10.28 -6.58
C GLU A 28 -5.74 10.33 -8.11
N ASN A 29 -6.56 11.29 -8.56
CA ASN A 29 -6.84 11.53 -9.98
C ASN A 29 -5.62 12.02 -10.78
N PHE A 30 -4.53 12.45 -10.13
CA PHE A 30 -3.29 12.84 -10.83
C PHE A 30 -2.45 11.63 -11.28
N PHE A 31 -2.74 10.44 -10.74
CA PHE A 31 -2.04 9.22 -11.13
C PHE A 31 -2.79 8.56 -12.30
N HIS A 32 -2.08 8.25 -13.38
CA HIS A 32 -2.64 7.58 -14.57
C HIS A 32 -2.89 6.06 -14.40
N GLY A 33 -2.92 5.55 -13.17
CA GLY A 33 -3.09 4.13 -12.84
C GLY A 33 -4.23 3.89 -11.85
N SER A 34 -4.59 2.63 -11.64
CA SER A 34 -5.63 2.30 -10.65
C SER A 34 -5.20 2.73 -9.24
N SER A 35 -6.17 3.19 -8.43
CA SER A 35 -5.92 3.57 -7.04
C SER A 35 -5.26 2.42 -6.25
N TYR A 36 -5.61 1.18 -6.59
CA TYR A 36 -5.05 -0.02 -6.01
C TYR A 36 -3.54 -0.20 -6.32
N GLN A 37 -3.12 0.03 -7.57
CA GLN A 37 -1.73 -0.17 -8.00
C GLN A 37 -0.77 0.74 -7.23
N TRP A 38 -0.99 2.06 -7.25
CA TRP A 38 -0.06 2.98 -6.58
C TRP A 38 -0.08 2.78 -5.06
N LYS A 39 -1.24 2.50 -4.46
CA LYS A 39 -1.35 2.18 -3.02
C LYS A 39 -0.58 0.92 -2.66
N ASN A 40 -0.61 -0.11 -3.52
CA ASN A 40 0.19 -1.30 -3.32
C ASN A 40 1.69 -0.98 -3.34
N ILE A 41 2.16 -0.18 -4.30
CA ILE A 41 3.57 0.22 -4.39
C ILE A 41 4.00 0.98 -3.13
N VAL A 42 3.18 1.93 -2.64
CA VAL A 42 3.43 2.64 -1.37
C VAL A 42 3.46 1.67 -0.19
N TYR A 43 2.47 0.77 -0.09
CA TYR A 43 2.36 -0.18 0.99
C TYR A 43 3.57 -1.13 1.07
N GLN A 44 4.02 -1.69 -0.06
CA GLN A 44 5.20 -2.56 -0.10
C GLN A 44 6.50 -1.84 0.29
N ASN A 45 6.58 -0.52 0.09
CA ASN A 45 7.76 0.27 0.41
C ASN A 45 7.60 1.10 1.70
N TYR A 46 6.52 0.90 2.47
CA TYR A 46 6.18 1.77 3.61
C TYR A 46 7.31 1.92 4.63
N ASN A 47 7.95 0.81 5.03
CA ASN A 47 9.04 0.86 6.00
C ASN A 47 10.23 1.68 5.50
N ARG A 48 10.57 1.53 4.21
CA ARG A 48 11.68 2.26 3.57
C ARG A 48 11.37 3.75 3.46
N ILE A 49 10.12 4.10 3.15
CA ILE A 49 9.64 5.49 3.15
C ILE A 49 9.75 6.07 4.57
N GLN A 50 9.28 5.35 5.59
CA GLN A 50 9.36 5.77 7.00
C GLN A 50 10.81 5.97 7.47
N GLN A 51 11.71 5.10 7.05
CA GLN A 51 13.14 5.17 7.35
C GLN A 51 13.90 6.20 6.49
N LYS A 52 13.21 6.88 5.56
CA LYS A 52 13.79 7.81 4.58
C LYS A 52 14.86 7.18 3.68
N GLU A 53 14.76 5.87 3.46
CA GLU A 53 15.62 5.11 2.55
C GLU A 53 15.12 5.13 1.09
N LEU A 54 13.90 5.63 0.87
CA LEU A 54 13.30 5.78 -0.44
C LEU A 54 12.74 7.19 -0.56
N GLU A 55 13.30 7.97 -1.46
CA GLU A 55 12.79 9.31 -1.76
C GLU A 55 11.53 9.25 -2.63
N ILE A 56 10.77 10.34 -2.63
CA ILE A 56 9.48 10.42 -3.34
C ILE A 56 9.70 10.23 -4.85
N GLU A 57 10.76 10.78 -5.39
CA GLU A 57 11.16 10.70 -6.80
C GLU A 57 11.47 9.26 -7.21
N GLN A 58 12.14 8.50 -6.33
CA GLN A 58 12.43 7.09 -6.55
C GLN A 58 11.16 6.24 -6.49
N LEU A 59 10.21 6.61 -5.62
CA LEU A 59 8.90 6.00 -5.52
C LEU A 59 8.05 6.29 -6.76
N ILE A 60 8.06 7.53 -7.26
CA ILE A 60 7.40 7.93 -8.52
C ILE A 60 7.97 7.14 -9.69
N SER A 61 9.30 7.04 -9.81
CA SER A 61 9.94 6.26 -10.88
C SER A 61 9.55 4.77 -10.83
N LYS A 62 9.31 4.21 -9.64
CA LYS A 62 8.77 2.84 -9.50
C LYS A 62 7.32 2.75 -9.98
N MET A 63 6.50 3.75 -9.68
CA MET A 63 5.11 3.82 -10.15
C MET A 63 5.01 3.98 -11.67
N GLU A 64 5.87 4.80 -12.27
CA GLU A 64 5.93 4.99 -13.73
C GLU A 64 6.40 3.75 -14.49
N LYS A 65 7.18 2.86 -13.86
CA LYS A 65 7.61 1.60 -14.50
C LYS A 65 6.55 0.50 -14.47
N GLU A 66 5.62 0.56 -13.52
CA GLU A 66 4.52 -0.41 -13.41
C GLU A 66 3.25 0.04 -14.15
N GLY A 67 3.25 1.25 -14.73
CA GLY A 67 2.13 1.88 -15.43
C GLY A 67 2.40 2.13 -16.91
#